data_AF-A0A2U2XEV1-F1
#
_entry.id   AF-A0A2U2XEV1-F1
#
_cell.length_a   1.000
_cell.length_b   1.000
_cell.length_c   1.000
_cell.angle_alpha   90.00
_cell.angle_beta   90.00
_cell.angle_gamma   90.00
#
_symmetry.space_group_name_H-M   'P 1'
#
loop_
_entity.id
_entity.type
_entity.pdbx_description
1 polymer ?
#
loop_
_entity_poly.entity_id
_entity_poly.type
_entity_poly.pdbx_seq_one_letter_code
_entity_poly.pdbx_strand_id
1 'polypeptide(L)'
;MKYIFSILTLFFASLTSAQELNCQVNVVSDPALDVTTTEQEIFEGLEQAIFELMNNTSWTKDQYEVEERINCVFQISITKIKSTGSYEVSLQIQATRPVYNSTYNTTLFNFLDQDFGFTFQRNAQILFTENQFSSNLASVLSFYAYYILGLDADSFALNAGDPHFAKAQNVVTLAQSAGGLGWRASEKGRRNRYWLIDNTMQELFSPLRECYYEYHRDGLDNLYSDQNLARTNITSALNKLLSVNSARPGSVNVLNFTQAKREELKGIYSEADRKDKVTVVNTLKRLDPANSSKYQEILE
;
A
#
# COMPACT_ATOMS: atom_id res chain seq x y z
N MET A 1 0.71 53.02 -12.38
CA MET A 1 0.73 51.88 -13.33
C MET A 1 1.89 50.89 -13.09
N LYS A 2 3.09 51.30 -12.63
CA LYS A 2 4.19 50.37 -12.29
C LYS A 2 3.88 49.39 -11.14
N TYR A 3 3.10 49.81 -10.13
CA TYR A 3 2.76 48.95 -8.99
C TYR A 3 1.64 47.93 -9.29
N ILE A 4 0.85 48.13 -10.34
CA ILE A 4 -0.23 47.20 -10.72
C ILE A 4 0.36 45.95 -11.41
N PHE A 5 1.44 46.11 -12.18
CA PHE A 5 2.14 45.00 -12.81
C PHE A 5 2.91 44.12 -11.81
N SER A 6 3.36 44.72 -10.69
CA SER A 6 4.08 44.02 -9.61
C SER A 6 3.15 43.21 -8.68
N ILE A 7 1.86 43.57 -8.63
CA ILE A 7 0.85 42.80 -7.87
C ILE A 7 0.30 41.64 -8.72
N LEU A 8 0.27 41.79 -10.04
CA LEU A 8 -0.17 40.71 -10.95
C LEU A 8 0.87 39.58 -11.08
N THR A 9 2.15 39.87 -10.88
CA THR A 9 3.23 38.87 -10.87
C THR A 9 3.34 38.07 -9.57
N LEU A 10 2.70 38.53 -8.48
CA LEU A 10 2.65 37.80 -7.21
C LEU A 10 1.52 36.75 -7.17
N PHE A 11 0.58 36.78 -8.10
CA PHE A 11 -0.53 35.82 -8.20
C PHE A 11 -0.22 34.58 -9.05
N PHE A 12 1.00 34.49 -9.61
CA PHE A 12 1.49 33.32 -10.33
C PHE A 12 2.41 32.43 -9.47
N ALA A 13 2.59 32.74 -8.19
CA ALA A 13 3.37 31.92 -7.29
C ALA A 13 2.55 30.70 -6.83
N SER A 14 3.03 29.51 -7.22
CA SER A 14 2.72 28.19 -6.67
C SER A 14 1.29 27.66 -6.83
N LEU A 15 0.92 27.29 -8.06
CA LEU A 15 0.23 26.00 -8.26
C LEU A 15 1.31 24.91 -8.19
N THR A 16 1.86 24.66 -7.01
CA THR A 16 2.71 23.48 -6.81
C THR A 16 1.78 22.27 -6.82
N SER A 17 1.91 21.43 -7.84
CA SER A 17 1.28 20.11 -7.85
C SER A 17 1.71 19.36 -6.61
N ALA A 18 0.77 19.04 -5.72
CA ALA A 18 1.04 18.10 -4.65
C ALA A 18 1.38 16.75 -5.28
N GLN A 19 2.43 16.12 -4.76
CA GLN A 19 2.89 14.80 -5.13
C GLN A 19 3.11 14.06 -3.82
N GLU A 20 2.10 13.34 -3.37
CA GLU A 20 2.08 12.71 -2.05
C GLU A 20 2.92 11.42 -2.04
N LEU A 21 3.16 10.84 -3.22
CA LEU A 21 3.88 9.60 -3.41
C LEU A 21 5.26 9.85 -4.00
N ASN A 22 6.22 9.05 -3.55
CA ASN A 22 7.50 8.82 -4.21
C ASN A 22 7.52 7.35 -4.69
N CYS A 23 6.91 7.13 -5.85
CA CYS A 23 6.68 5.81 -6.42
C CYS A 23 7.77 5.43 -7.42
N GLN A 24 8.51 4.36 -7.14
CA GLN A 24 9.37 3.70 -8.11
C GLN A 24 8.58 2.63 -8.87
N VAL A 25 8.72 2.60 -10.18
CA VAL A 25 8.00 1.68 -11.05
C VAL A 25 9.01 0.89 -11.85
N ASN A 26 8.86 -0.43 -11.86
CA ASN A 26 9.69 -1.32 -12.66
C ASN A 26 8.78 -2.28 -13.43
N VAL A 27 8.93 -2.34 -14.75
CA VAL A 27 8.19 -3.28 -15.61
C VAL A 27 9.16 -4.33 -16.13
N VAL A 28 8.89 -5.59 -15.81
CA VAL A 28 9.67 -6.74 -16.28
C VAL A 28 8.73 -7.75 -16.94
N SER A 29 9.26 -8.57 -17.83
CA SER A 29 8.51 -9.69 -18.42
C SER A 29 8.97 -11.02 -17.83
N ASP A 30 8.05 -11.97 -17.69
CA ASP A 30 8.41 -13.35 -17.38
C ASP A 30 9.39 -13.89 -18.44
N PRO A 31 10.54 -14.48 -18.04
CA PRO A 31 11.52 -15.03 -18.98
C PRO A 31 10.98 -16.07 -19.96
N ALA A 32 9.85 -16.71 -19.64
CA ALA A 32 9.20 -17.70 -20.51
C ALA A 32 8.36 -17.09 -21.64
N LEU A 33 8.17 -15.76 -21.68
CA LEU A 33 7.40 -15.08 -22.72
C LEU A 33 8.25 -14.77 -23.96
N ASP A 34 7.68 -15.02 -25.13
CA ASP A 34 8.24 -14.58 -26.41
C ASP A 34 7.97 -13.06 -26.60
N VAL A 35 8.87 -12.23 -26.09
CA VAL A 35 8.76 -10.77 -26.15
C VAL A 35 9.42 -10.22 -27.42
N THR A 36 8.65 -9.53 -28.25
CA THR A 36 9.17 -8.85 -29.45
C THR A 36 9.77 -7.49 -29.13
N THR A 37 10.59 -6.93 -30.03
CA THR A 37 11.12 -5.55 -29.90
C THR A 37 10.00 -4.51 -29.75
N THR A 38 8.89 -4.70 -30.47
CA THR A 38 7.71 -3.83 -30.35
C THR A 38 7.12 -3.83 -28.94
N GLU A 39 7.10 -4.99 -28.29
CA GLU A 39 6.58 -5.14 -26.92
C GLU A 39 7.52 -4.52 -25.88
N GLN A 40 8.84 -4.68 -26.06
CA GLN A 40 9.83 -4.04 -25.19
C GLN A 40 9.64 -2.51 -25.17
N GLU A 41 9.46 -1.89 -26.34
CA GLU A 41 9.19 -0.45 -26.44
C GLU A 41 7.85 -0.05 -25.78
N ILE A 42 6.84 -0.94 -25.80
CA ILE A 42 5.57 -0.68 -25.09
C ILE A 42 5.76 -0.78 -23.58
N PHE A 43 6.57 -1.71 -23.08
CA PHE A 43 6.84 -1.87 -21.65
C PHE A 43 7.62 -0.69 -21.07
N GLU A 44 8.62 -0.18 -21.80
CA GLU A 44 9.33 1.06 -21.42
C GLU A 44 8.37 2.26 -21.35
N GLY A 45 7.51 2.40 -22.36
CA GLY A 45 6.48 3.45 -22.36
C GLY A 45 5.45 3.29 -21.22
N LEU A 46 5.09 2.05 -20.87
CA LEU A 46 4.20 1.74 -19.76
C LEU A 46 4.83 2.15 -18.42
N GLU A 47 6.09 1.78 -18.20
CA GLU A 47 6.82 2.14 -16.99
C GLU A 47 6.82 3.65 -16.77
N GLN A 48 7.19 4.41 -17.80
CA GLN A 48 7.20 5.87 -17.76
C GLN A 48 5.80 6.45 -17.52
N ALA A 49 4.78 5.93 -18.21
CA ALA A 49 3.40 6.45 -18.05
C ALA A 49 2.82 6.17 -16.66
N ILE A 50 3.13 5.02 -16.05
CA ILE A 50 2.75 4.72 -14.67
C ILE A 50 3.52 5.60 -13.71
N PHE A 51 4.83 5.77 -13.90
CA PHE A 51 5.65 6.65 -13.08
C PHE A 51 5.11 8.08 -13.09
N GLU A 52 4.75 8.61 -14.26
CA GLU A 52 4.15 9.93 -14.40
C GLU A 52 2.80 10.04 -13.70
N LEU A 53 1.91 9.04 -13.88
CA LEU A 53 0.61 9.05 -13.19
C LEU A 53 0.79 9.04 -11.68
N MET A 54 1.61 8.14 -11.15
CA MET A 54 1.73 7.94 -9.69
C MET A 54 2.38 9.15 -9.01
N ASN A 55 3.39 9.74 -9.65
CA ASN A 55 4.19 10.81 -9.05
C ASN A 55 3.74 12.22 -9.43
N ASN A 56 3.00 12.44 -10.53
CA ASN A 56 2.58 13.78 -10.95
C ASN A 56 1.07 14.06 -10.77
N THR A 57 0.31 13.05 -10.34
CA THR A 57 -1.10 13.24 -9.96
C THR A 57 -1.18 13.74 -8.53
N SER A 58 -2.01 14.76 -8.30
CA SER A 58 -2.42 15.18 -6.96
C SER A 58 -3.56 14.29 -6.50
N TRP A 59 -3.27 13.39 -5.56
CA TRP A 59 -4.25 12.43 -5.04
C TRP A 59 -5.12 13.06 -3.94
N THR A 60 -4.56 13.99 -3.17
CA THR A 60 -5.22 14.71 -2.09
C THR A 60 -5.12 16.21 -2.32
N LYS A 61 -5.68 17.02 -1.41
CA LYS A 61 -5.54 18.48 -1.44
C LYS A 61 -4.43 18.96 -0.52
N ASP A 62 -3.77 18.04 0.16
CA ASP A 62 -2.76 18.34 1.16
C ASP A 62 -1.44 18.66 0.48
N GLN A 63 -0.60 19.44 1.15
CA GLN A 63 0.72 19.79 0.64
C GLN A 63 1.75 18.93 1.37
N TYR A 64 2.56 18.22 0.59
CA TYR A 64 3.63 17.35 1.07
C TYR A 64 4.98 17.98 0.73
N GLU A 65 5.85 18.05 1.72
CA GLU A 65 7.29 18.25 1.49
C GLU A 65 7.91 17.00 0.87
N VAL A 66 9.10 17.12 0.27
CA VAL A 66 9.73 15.99 -0.46
C VAL A 66 10.05 14.84 0.48
N GLU A 67 10.47 15.17 1.70
CA GLU A 67 10.74 14.26 2.82
C GLU A 67 9.49 13.60 3.41
N GLU A 68 8.30 14.19 3.20
CA GLU A 68 7.03 13.65 3.69
C GLU A 68 6.39 12.69 2.69
N ARG A 69 6.89 12.64 1.45
CA ARG A 69 6.35 11.77 0.41
C ARG A 69 6.45 10.31 0.81
N ILE A 70 5.37 9.58 0.58
CA ILE A 70 5.30 8.16 0.92
C ILE A 70 6.09 7.36 -0.11
N ASN A 71 7.10 6.63 0.34
CA ASN A 71 7.92 5.79 -0.52
C ASN A 71 7.16 4.52 -0.87
N CYS A 72 6.99 4.24 -2.17
CA CYS A 72 6.38 3.01 -2.64
C CYS A 72 7.06 2.45 -3.89
N VAL A 73 6.95 1.15 -4.09
CA VAL A 73 7.54 0.42 -5.22
C VAL A 73 6.48 -0.43 -5.88
N PHE A 74 6.30 -0.24 -7.19
CA PHE A 74 5.39 -1.00 -8.04
C PHE A 74 6.23 -1.84 -9.00
N GLN A 75 6.35 -3.13 -8.70
CA GLN A 75 7.02 -4.09 -9.57
C GLN A 75 5.96 -4.84 -10.39
N ILE A 76 5.92 -4.56 -11.68
CA ILE A 76 4.97 -5.15 -12.62
C ILE A 76 5.71 -6.25 -13.38
N SER A 77 5.22 -7.48 -13.27
CA SER A 77 5.73 -8.61 -14.04
C SER A 77 4.69 -9.03 -15.06
N ILE A 78 4.98 -8.84 -16.36
CA ILE A 78 4.12 -9.30 -17.46
C ILE A 78 4.11 -10.82 -17.45
N THR A 79 2.93 -11.41 -17.21
CA THR A 79 2.75 -12.87 -17.14
C THR A 79 2.14 -13.43 -18.42
N LYS A 80 1.45 -12.60 -19.22
CA LYS A 80 0.88 -13.01 -20.49
C LYS A 80 0.71 -11.83 -21.45
N ILE A 81 1.05 -12.04 -22.72
CA ILE A 81 0.72 -11.17 -23.84
C ILE A 81 -0.47 -11.80 -24.58
N LYS A 82 -1.66 -11.20 -24.48
CA LYS A 82 -2.86 -11.70 -25.18
C LYS A 82 -2.85 -11.35 -26.67
N SER A 83 -2.43 -10.13 -26.94
CA SER A 83 -2.21 -9.53 -28.24
C SER A 83 -1.36 -8.28 -28.02
N THR A 84 -0.81 -7.70 -29.08
CA THR A 84 -0.06 -6.45 -28.94
C THR A 84 -0.90 -5.36 -28.27
N GLY A 85 -0.35 -4.80 -27.19
CA GLY A 85 -1.03 -3.80 -26.35
C GLY A 85 -2.07 -4.35 -25.37
N SER A 86 -2.15 -5.67 -25.13
CA SER A 86 -3.09 -6.30 -24.20
C SER A 86 -2.40 -7.36 -23.33
N TYR A 87 -2.37 -7.12 -22.02
CA TYR A 87 -1.50 -7.83 -21.09
C TYR A 87 -2.26 -8.35 -19.86
N GLU A 88 -1.78 -9.48 -19.33
CA GLU A 88 -2.01 -9.88 -17.94
C GLU A 88 -0.68 -9.79 -17.20
N VAL A 89 -0.74 -9.32 -15.96
CA VAL A 89 0.43 -9.04 -15.14
C VAL A 89 0.20 -9.51 -13.72
N SER A 90 1.30 -9.69 -12.99
CA SER A 90 1.28 -9.62 -11.53
C SER A 90 1.91 -8.32 -11.10
N LEU A 91 1.28 -7.62 -10.15
CA LEU A 91 1.77 -6.37 -9.59
C LEU A 91 2.12 -6.60 -8.12
N GLN A 92 3.40 -6.43 -7.79
CA GLN A 92 3.88 -6.42 -6.43
C GLN A 92 3.98 -4.96 -5.96
N ILE A 93 3.24 -4.63 -4.91
CA ILE A 93 3.20 -3.31 -4.29
C ILE A 93 3.91 -3.38 -2.95
N GLN A 94 4.82 -2.45 -2.69
CA GLN A 94 5.38 -2.21 -1.37
C GLN A 94 5.26 -0.73 -1.02
N ALA A 95 4.87 -0.41 0.20
CA ALA A 95 4.89 0.96 0.74
C ALA A 95 5.59 0.98 2.11
N THR A 96 6.38 2.01 2.36
CA THR A 96 7.15 2.18 3.58
C THR A 96 7.01 3.59 4.14
N ARG A 97 7.23 3.72 5.44
CA ARG A 97 7.37 5.02 6.12
C ARG A 97 8.63 5.05 6.99
N PRO A 98 9.22 6.22 7.22
CA PRO A 98 10.29 6.37 8.20
C PRO A 98 9.78 6.17 9.63
N VAL A 99 10.64 5.59 10.46
CA VAL A 99 10.44 5.55 11.92
C VAL A 99 11.06 6.80 12.53
N TYR A 100 10.33 7.45 13.45
CA TYR A 100 10.77 8.69 14.07
C TYR A 100 12.16 8.55 14.73
N ASN A 101 13.00 9.57 14.52
CA ASN A 101 14.36 9.63 15.07
C ASN A 101 15.25 8.41 14.73
N SER A 102 15.03 7.80 13.57
CA SER A 102 15.77 6.64 13.08
C SER A 102 16.00 6.71 11.57
N THR A 103 17.03 6.02 11.07
CA THR A 103 17.24 5.80 9.62
C THR A 103 16.46 4.59 9.11
N TYR A 104 15.68 3.94 9.97
CA TYR A 104 14.95 2.72 9.66
C TYR A 104 13.60 3.04 9.02
N ASN A 105 13.28 2.35 7.93
CA ASN A 105 11.99 2.41 7.25
C ASN A 105 11.19 1.14 7.52
N THR A 106 9.99 1.30 8.06
CA THR A 106 9.07 0.20 8.33
C THR A 106 8.13 -0.03 7.15
N THR A 107 7.84 -1.28 6.82
CA THR A 107 6.93 -1.64 5.72
C THR A 107 5.48 -1.53 6.19
N LEU A 108 4.70 -0.62 5.60
CA LEU A 108 3.27 -0.44 5.88
C LEU A 108 2.39 -1.45 5.15
N PHE A 109 2.77 -1.75 3.90
CA PHE A 109 1.99 -2.56 3.00
C PHE A 109 2.91 -3.35 2.06
N ASN A 110 2.61 -4.63 1.87
CA ASN A 110 3.35 -5.47 0.93
C ASN A 110 2.41 -6.51 0.29
N PHE A 111 1.96 -6.29 -0.94
CA PHE A 111 0.88 -7.07 -1.54
C PHE A 111 1.17 -7.47 -2.98
N LEU A 112 0.94 -8.75 -3.30
CA LEU A 112 1.01 -9.28 -4.66
C LEU A 112 -0.40 -9.38 -5.23
N ASP A 113 -0.71 -8.53 -6.19
CA ASP A 113 -1.94 -8.54 -6.95
C ASP A 113 -1.76 -9.35 -8.23
N GLN A 114 -2.53 -10.43 -8.39
CA GLN A 114 -2.49 -11.30 -9.56
C GLN A 114 -3.72 -11.10 -10.47
N ASP A 115 -4.69 -10.30 -10.03
CA ASP A 115 -5.94 -10.05 -10.74
C ASP A 115 -5.84 -8.73 -11.51
N PHE A 116 -4.80 -8.61 -12.36
CA PHE A 116 -4.50 -7.40 -13.09
C PHE A 116 -4.25 -7.65 -14.58
N GLY A 117 -5.20 -7.20 -15.40
CA GLY A 117 -5.07 -7.16 -16.86
C GLY A 117 -5.50 -5.81 -17.41
N PHE A 118 -4.83 -5.35 -18.46
CA PHE A 118 -5.09 -4.04 -19.04
C PHE A 118 -4.64 -3.99 -20.50
N THR A 119 -5.08 -2.93 -21.18
CA THR A 119 -4.60 -2.57 -22.51
C THR A 119 -3.75 -1.30 -22.42
N PHE A 120 -2.63 -1.26 -23.12
CA PHE A 120 -1.77 -0.09 -23.21
C PHE A 120 -1.13 -0.01 -24.59
N GLN A 121 -1.13 1.17 -25.18
CA GLN A 121 -0.56 1.40 -26.51
C GLN A 121 0.71 2.22 -26.40
N ARG A 122 1.57 2.12 -27.40
CA ARG A 122 2.79 2.91 -27.49
C ARG A 122 2.48 4.41 -27.42
N ASN A 123 3.24 5.14 -26.60
CA ASN A 123 3.09 6.59 -26.38
C ASN A 123 1.70 6.99 -25.82
N ALA A 124 0.92 6.05 -25.26
CA ALA A 124 -0.33 6.37 -24.61
C ALA A 124 -0.06 6.98 -23.23
N GLN A 125 -0.83 8.01 -22.88
CA GLN A 125 -0.88 8.53 -21.52
C GLN A 125 -1.95 7.80 -20.72
N ILE A 126 -1.71 7.56 -19.43
CA ILE A 126 -2.73 7.04 -18.53
C ILE A 126 -3.54 8.21 -17.98
N LEU A 127 -4.81 8.28 -18.38
CA LEU A 127 -5.72 9.32 -17.92
C LEU A 127 -6.50 8.86 -16.69
N PHE A 128 -6.43 9.66 -15.63
CA PHE A 128 -7.21 9.48 -14.41
C PHE A 128 -8.19 10.64 -14.23
N THR A 129 -9.41 10.34 -13.81
CA THR A 129 -10.42 11.34 -13.44
C THR A 129 -11.15 10.83 -12.21
N GLU A 130 -11.18 11.65 -11.17
CA GLU A 130 -11.88 11.29 -9.94
C GLU A 130 -13.37 11.08 -10.22
N ASN A 131 -13.98 10.09 -9.56
CA ASN A 131 -15.39 9.73 -9.70
C ASN A 131 -15.82 9.17 -11.08
N GLN A 132 -14.87 8.83 -11.95
CA GLN A 132 -15.16 8.23 -13.24
C GLN A 132 -14.24 7.04 -13.53
N PHE A 133 -14.82 5.95 -14.05
CA PHE A 133 -14.03 4.86 -14.60
C PHE A 133 -13.47 5.27 -15.98
N SER A 134 -12.15 5.39 -16.08
CA SER A 134 -11.45 5.66 -17.35
C SER A 134 -10.92 4.37 -17.99
N SER A 135 -10.08 3.65 -17.26
CA SER A 135 -9.53 2.35 -17.67
C SER A 135 -9.21 1.49 -16.46
N ASN A 136 -9.05 0.18 -16.68
CA ASN A 136 -8.67 -0.73 -15.59
C ASN A 136 -7.25 -0.42 -15.07
N LEU A 137 -6.32 -0.05 -15.94
CA LEU A 137 -4.96 0.37 -15.57
C LEU A 137 -5.00 1.58 -14.61
N ALA A 138 -5.69 2.65 -14.99
CA ALA A 138 -5.84 3.83 -14.15
C ALA A 138 -6.56 3.52 -12.82
N SER A 139 -7.57 2.65 -12.85
CA SER A 139 -8.34 2.26 -11.66
C SER A 139 -7.50 1.45 -10.66
N VAL A 140 -6.68 0.50 -11.13
CA VAL A 140 -5.77 -0.26 -10.24
C VAL A 140 -4.74 0.66 -9.60
N LEU A 141 -4.12 1.55 -10.38
CA LEU A 141 -3.10 2.47 -9.88
C LEU A 141 -3.67 3.45 -8.86
N SER A 142 -4.82 4.07 -9.17
CA SER A 142 -5.51 4.99 -8.25
C SER A 142 -6.02 4.31 -6.99
N PHE A 143 -6.50 3.07 -7.08
CA PHE A 143 -6.86 2.28 -5.90
C PHE A 143 -5.68 2.14 -4.94
N TYR A 144 -4.51 1.73 -5.44
CA TYR A 144 -3.34 1.55 -4.59
C TYR A 144 -2.77 2.87 -4.08
N ALA A 145 -2.83 3.96 -4.86
CA ALA A 145 -2.48 5.29 -4.37
C ALA A 145 -3.31 5.66 -3.12
N TYR A 146 -4.64 5.59 -3.22
CA TYR A 146 -5.53 5.92 -2.11
C TYR A 146 -5.43 4.95 -0.93
N TYR A 147 -5.24 3.66 -1.20
CA TYR A 147 -5.10 2.67 -0.14
C TYR A 147 -3.79 2.88 0.66
N ILE A 148 -2.68 3.17 -0.02
CA ILE A 148 -1.40 3.49 0.63
C ILE A 148 -1.51 4.78 1.45
N LEU A 149 -2.12 5.83 0.91
CA LEU A 149 -2.36 7.09 1.63
C LEU A 149 -3.17 6.86 2.92
N GLY A 150 -4.21 6.03 2.85
CA GLY A 150 -5.02 5.70 4.02
C GLY A 150 -4.23 4.95 5.10
N LEU A 151 -3.41 3.98 4.71
CA LEU A 151 -2.57 3.22 5.65
C LEU A 151 -1.49 4.09 6.29
N ASP A 152 -0.90 4.99 5.51
CA ASP A 152 0.11 5.93 6.01
C ASP A 152 -0.52 6.88 7.04
N ALA A 153 -1.64 7.52 6.72
CA ALA A 153 -2.36 8.40 7.62
C ALA A 153 -2.76 7.70 8.95
N ASP A 154 -3.33 6.50 8.86
CA ASP A 154 -3.69 5.69 10.05
C ASP A 154 -2.48 5.34 10.93
N SER A 155 -1.29 5.24 10.34
CA SER A 155 -0.07 4.96 11.11
C SER A 155 0.43 6.16 11.92
N PHE A 156 -0.01 7.39 11.59
CA PHE A 156 0.35 8.62 12.31
C PHE A 156 -0.76 9.12 13.24
N ALA A 157 -2.03 8.88 12.89
CA ALA A 157 -3.16 9.27 13.70
C ALA A 157 -4.33 8.28 13.52
N LEU A 158 -4.96 7.93 14.64
CA LEU A 158 -6.07 6.97 14.66
C LEU A 158 -7.20 7.43 13.72
N ASN A 159 -7.55 6.56 12.77
CA ASN A 159 -8.59 6.76 11.75
C ASN A 159 -8.37 7.91 10.77
N ALA A 160 -7.16 8.50 10.72
CA ALA A 160 -6.87 9.59 9.79
C ALA A 160 -6.93 9.15 8.30
N GLY A 161 -6.90 7.85 8.01
CA GLY A 161 -7.01 7.30 6.66
C GLY A 161 -8.42 7.31 6.05
N ASP A 162 -9.47 7.61 6.83
CA ASP A 162 -10.88 7.63 6.40
C ASP A 162 -11.13 8.31 5.04
N PRO A 163 -10.68 9.55 4.79
CA PRO A 163 -10.91 10.21 3.51
C PRO A 163 -10.28 9.45 2.33
N HIS A 164 -9.12 8.83 2.53
CA HIS A 164 -8.43 8.09 1.47
C HIS A 164 -9.07 6.73 1.22
N PHE A 165 -9.44 6.01 2.27
CA PHE A 165 -10.17 4.75 2.13
C PHE A 165 -11.54 4.94 1.47
N ALA A 166 -12.25 6.02 1.76
CA ALA A 166 -13.49 6.35 1.07
C ALA A 166 -13.27 6.53 -0.46
N LYS A 167 -12.18 7.17 -0.86
CA LYS A 167 -11.81 7.29 -2.29
C LYS A 167 -11.42 5.93 -2.90
N ALA A 168 -10.65 5.11 -2.19
CA ALA A 168 -10.32 3.75 -2.65
C ALA A 168 -11.58 2.88 -2.82
N GLN A 169 -12.54 3.00 -1.90
CA GLN A 169 -13.83 2.29 -1.97
C GLN A 169 -14.65 2.75 -3.18
N ASN A 170 -14.65 4.06 -3.46
CA ASN A 170 -15.30 4.61 -4.64
C ASN A 170 -14.67 4.09 -5.95
N VAL A 171 -13.34 3.97 -6.02
CA VAL A 171 -12.65 3.35 -7.17
C VAL A 171 -13.13 1.91 -7.39
N VAL A 172 -13.26 1.11 -6.32
CA VAL A 172 -13.81 -0.25 -6.42
C VAL A 172 -15.25 -0.23 -6.95
N THR A 173 -16.11 0.63 -6.41
CA THR A 173 -17.51 0.76 -6.85
C THR A 173 -17.61 1.09 -8.35
N LEU A 174 -16.78 2.01 -8.84
CA LEU A 174 -16.76 2.39 -10.26
C LEU A 174 -16.20 1.28 -11.16
N ALA A 175 -15.16 0.57 -10.70
CA ALA A 175 -14.51 -0.48 -11.47
C ALA A 175 -15.35 -1.78 -11.54
N GLN A 176 -16.23 -2.02 -10.57
CA GLN A 176 -17.11 -3.19 -10.54
C GLN A 176 -18.00 -3.32 -11.79
N SER A 177 -18.50 -2.21 -12.32
CA SER A 177 -19.33 -2.21 -13.53
C SER A 177 -18.54 -2.50 -14.81
N ALA A 178 -17.22 -2.28 -14.80
CA ALA A 178 -16.36 -2.43 -15.97
C ALA A 178 -15.92 -3.89 -16.25
N GLY A 179 -16.14 -4.82 -15.30
CA GLY A 179 -15.93 -6.25 -15.52
C GLY A 179 -14.48 -6.73 -15.45
N GLY A 180 -13.53 -5.89 -14.98
CA GLY A 180 -12.19 -6.35 -14.63
C GLY A 180 -12.19 -7.29 -13.42
N LEU A 181 -11.19 -8.18 -13.36
CA LEU A 181 -10.96 -9.04 -12.19
C LEU A 181 -10.44 -8.21 -11.02
N GLY A 182 -10.58 -8.70 -9.80
CA GLY A 182 -10.07 -8.12 -8.55
C GLY A 182 -11.02 -7.14 -7.86
N TRP A 183 -12.17 -6.84 -8.47
CA TRP A 183 -13.08 -5.77 -8.03
C TRP A 183 -14.36 -6.27 -7.34
N ARG A 184 -14.63 -7.58 -7.35
CA ARG A 184 -15.90 -8.15 -6.87
C ARG A 184 -15.70 -9.17 -5.74
N ALA A 185 -16.65 -9.21 -4.82
CA ALA A 185 -16.71 -10.22 -3.75
C ALA A 185 -16.90 -11.66 -4.26
N SER A 186 -17.57 -11.82 -5.40
CA SER A 186 -17.96 -13.10 -5.99
C SER A 186 -16.82 -13.82 -6.73
N GLU A 187 -15.67 -13.18 -6.88
CA GLU A 187 -14.52 -13.75 -7.56
C GLU A 187 -13.85 -14.85 -6.73
N LYS A 188 -13.00 -15.65 -7.39
CA LYS A 188 -12.34 -16.78 -6.74
C LYS A 188 -11.27 -16.26 -5.77
N GLY A 189 -11.47 -16.54 -4.49
CA GLY A 189 -10.52 -16.18 -3.43
C GLY A 189 -10.90 -14.89 -2.73
N ARG A 190 -10.20 -14.59 -1.63
CA ARG A 190 -10.44 -13.41 -0.79
C ARG A 190 -9.23 -12.47 -0.72
N ARG A 191 -8.30 -12.63 -1.65
CA ARG A 191 -7.02 -11.91 -1.71
C ARG A 191 -7.01 -11.00 -2.93
N ASN A 192 -7.87 -9.97 -2.91
CA ASN A 192 -8.02 -9.01 -3.99
C ASN A 192 -8.33 -7.61 -3.46
N ARG A 193 -8.38 -6.63 -4.37
CA ARG A 193 -8.59 -5.21 -4.06
C ARG A 193 -9.95 -4.95 -3.38
N TYR A 194 -10.99 -5.66 -3.81
CA TYR A 194 -12.30 -5.60 -3.14
C TYR A 194 -12.20 -5.91 -1.65
N TRP A 195 -11.62 -7.06 -1.29
CA TRP A 195 -11.54 -7.47 0.12
C TRP A 195 -10.57 -6.63 0.93
N LEU A 196 -9.51 -6.07 0.32
CA LEU A 196 -8.63 -5.12 0.99
C LEU A 196 -9.42 -3.93 1.53
N ILE A 197 -10.22 -3.26 0.69
CA ILE A 197 -10.93 -2.06 1.11
C ILE A 197 -12.21 -2.34 1.90
N ASP A 198 -12.99 -3.35 1.49
CA ASP A 198 -14.25 -3.70 2.17
C ASP A 198 -14.00 -4.08 3.64
N ASN A 199 -12.95 -4.86 3.89
CA ASN A 199 -12.55 -5.18 5.25
C ASN A 199 -12.12 -3.92 6.02
N THR A 200 -11.23 -3.09 5.45
CA THR A 200 -10.72 -1.89 6.14
C THR A 200 -11.82 -0.93 6.58
N MET A 201 -12.90 -0.81 5.80
CA MET A 201 -14.02 0.09 6.09
C MET A 201 -15.04 -0.47 7.09
N GLN A 202 -15.00 -1.78 7.38
CA GLN A 202 -15.94 -2.40 8.32
C GLN A 202 -15.51 -2.18 9.77
N GLU A 203 -16.48 -1.87 10.63
CA GLU A 203 -16.26 -1.72 12.09
C GLU A 203 -15.56 -2.95 12.70
N LEU A 204 -15.83 -4.14 12.17
CA LEU A 204 -15.17 -5.38 12.59
C LEU A 204 -13.64 -5.32 12.50
N PHE A 205 -13.10 -4.51 11.58
CA PHE A 205 -11.67 -4.31 11.37
C PHE A 205 -11.13 -3.04 12.02
N SER A 206 -11.94 -2.28 12.77
CA SER A 206 -11.45 -1.15 13.58
C SER A 206 -10.23 -1.52 14.45
N PRO A 207 -10.16 -2.71 15.11
CA PRO A 207 -8.97 -3.10 15.87
C PRO A 207 -7.69 -3.26 15.03
N LEU A 208 -7.81 -3.50 13.72
CA LEU A 208 -6.64 -3.50 12.82
C LEU A 208 -6.13 -2.07 12.59
N ARG A 209 -7.02 -1.09 12.46
CA ARG A 209 -6.64 0.33 12.28
C ARG A 209 -6.03 0.90 13.55
N GLU A 210 -6.59 0.56 14.71
CA GLU A 210 -5.96 0.81 16.01
C GLU A 210 -4.57 0.19 16.10
N CYS A 211 -4.41 -1.05 15.61
CA CYS A 211 -3.10 -1.71 15.56
C CYS A 211 -2.12 -0.94 14.65
N TYR A 212 -2.55 -0.43 13.49
CA TYR A 212 -1.70 0.43 12.66
C TYR A 212 -1.22 1.67 13.42
N TYR A 213 -2.10 2.36 14.14
CA TYR A 213 -1.71 3.53 14.93
C TYR A 213 -0.75 3.16 16.08
N GLU A 214 -1.18 2.28 16.99
CA GLU A 214 -0.43 1.97 18.21
C GLU A 214 0.91 1.29 17.92
N TYR A 215 0.96 0.40 16.90
CA TYR A 215 2.19 -0.29 16.53
C TYR A 215 3.25 0.70 16.04
N HIS A 216 2.89 1.64 15.18
CA HIS A 216 3.85 2.56 14.57
C HIS A 216 4.13 3.76 15.47
N ARG A 217 3.09 4.43 15.98
CA ARG A 217 3.23 5.69 16.72
C ARG A 217 3.65 5.49 18.17
N ASP A 218 3.00 4.56 18.86
CA ASP A 218 3.27 4.32 20.29
C ASP A 218 4.35 3.24 20.49
N GLY A 219 4.57 2.40 19.48
CA GLY A 219 5.59 1.38 19.41
C GLY A 219 6.87 1.86 18.73
N LEU A 220 6.93 1.76 17.40
CA LEU A 220 8.15 1.99 16.63
C LEU A 220 8.76 3.38 16.84
N ASP A 221 7.96 4.44 16.76
CA ASP A 221 8.42 5.82 16.92
C ASP A 221 8.93 6.12 18.34
N ASN A 222 8.58 5.28 19.32
CA ASN A 222 9.02 5.41 20.71
C ASN A 222 10.20 4.47 21.06
N LEU A 223 10.66 3.62 20.13
CA LEU A 223 11.75 2.65 20.38
C LEU A 223 13.05 3.32 20.82
N TYR A 224 13.36 4.50 20.28
CA TYR A 224 14.57 5.24 20.65
C TYR A 224 14.53 5.72 22.10
N SER A 225 13.36 6.20 22.54
CA SER A 225 13.17 6.81 23.86
C SER A 225 13.01 5.76 24.96
N ASP A 226 12.19 4.73 24.73
CA ASP A 226 11.95 3.64 25.69
C ASP A 226 11.60 2.33 24.97
N GLN A 227 12.60 1.45 24.88
CA GLN A 227 12.46 0.14 24.23
C GLN A 227 11.47 -0.80 24.94
N ASN A 228 11.37 -0.74 26.27
CA ASN A 228 10.49 -1.64 27.04
C ASN A 228 9.04 -1.24 26.86
N LEU A 229 8.76 0.06 26.96
CA LEU A 229 7.43 0.60 26.69
C LEU A 229 7.02 0.35 25.24
N ALA A 230 7.90 0.62 24.27
CA ALA A 230 7.64 0.37 22.86
C ALA A 230 7.30 -1.10 22.57
N ARG A 231 8.06 -2.05 23.12
CA ARG A 231 7.78 -3.50 22.98
C ARG A 231 6.43 -3.89 23.58
N THR A 232 6.09 -3.31 24.73
CA THR A 232 4.80 -3.53 25.40
C THR A 232 3.65 -3.03 24.51
N ASN A 233 3.77 -1.83 23.96
CA ASN A 233 2.77 -1.25 23.06
C ASN A 233 2.62 -2.07 21.77
N ILE A 234 3.72 -2.52 21.19
CA ILE A 234 3.71 -3.42 20.01
C ILE A 234 2.99 -4.73 20.32
N THR A 235 3.29 -5.38 21.45
CA THR A 235 2.58 -6.61 21.86
C THR A 235 1.09 -6.35 22.05
N SER A 236 0.72 -5.24 22.70
CA SER A 236 -0.67 -4.84 22.91
C SER A 236 -1.40 -4.64 21.57
N ALA A 237 -0.80 -3.90 20.65
CA ALA A 237 -1.34 -3.63 19.32
C ALA A 237 -1.58 -4.94 18.55
N LEU A 238 -0.61 -5.86 18.53
CA LEU A 238 -0.74 -7.15 17.87
C LEU A 238 -1.86 -8.01 18.47
N ASN A 239 -2.07 -7.95 19.79
CA ASN A 239 -3.14 -8.70 20.45
C ASN A 239 -4.55 -8.26 20.01
N LYS A 240 -4.74 -6.99 19.63
CA LYS A 240 -6.03 -6.51 19.11
C LYS A 240 -6.48 -7.27 17.87
N LEU A 241 -5.52 -7.69 17.04
CA LEU A 241 -5.78 -8.45 15.81
C LEU A 241 -6.40 -9.83 16.09
N LEU A 242 -6.25 -10.36 17.31
CA LEU A 242 -6.87 -11.64 17.68
C LEU A 242 -8.39 -11.57 17.60
N SER A 243 -9.00 -10.43 17.94
CA SER A 243 -10.46 -10.24 17.85
C SER A 243 -10.95 -10.31 16.39
N VAL A 244 -10.26 -9.59 15.50
CA VAL A 244 -10.52 -9.59 14.06
C VAL A 244 -10.31 -10.99 13.49
N ASN A 245 -9.20 -11.65 13.83
CA ASN A 245 -8.88 -12.98 13.32
C ASN A 245 -9.84 -14.06 13.85
N SER A 246 -10.37 -13.92 15.07
CA SER A 246 -11.41 -14.83 15.57
C SER A 246 -12.72 -14.70 14.79
N ALA A 247 -13.10 -13.50 14.38
CA ALA A 247 -14.32 -13.26 13.62
C ALA A 247 -14.18 -13.52 12.11
N ARG A 248 -13.00 -13.19 11.54
CA ARG A 248 -12.66 -13.34 10.13
C ARG A 248 -11.25 -13.94 9.97
N PRO A 249 -11.08 -15.25 10.25
CA PRO A 249 -9.80 -15.92 10.12
C PRO A 249 -9.22 -15.84 8.72
N GLY A 250 -7.91 -15.62 8.61
CA GLY A 250 -7.19 -15.60 7.33
C GLY A 250 -7.59 -14.44 6.42
N SER A 251 -8.10 -13.34 6.97
CA SER A 251 -8.37 -12.13 6.21
C SER A 251 -7.10 -11.57 5.59
N VAL A 252 -7.20 -11.08 4.34
CA VAL A 252 -6.06 -10.56 3.60
C VAL A 252 -5.37 -9.42 4.33
N ASN A 253 -6.12 -8.55 5.02
CA ASN A 253 -5.60 -7.38 5.73
C ASN A 253 -4.72 -7.78 6.93
N VAL A 254 -5.20 -8.71 7.78
CA VAL A 254 -4.44 -9.19 8.95
C VAL A 254 -3.20 -9.94 8.50
N LEU A 255 -3.32 -10.81 7.48
CA LEU A 255 -2.17 -11.53 6.93
C LEU A 255 -1.14 -10.58 6.32
N ASN A 256 -1.59 -9.53 5.60
CA ASN A 256 -0.70 -8.53 5.02
C ASN A 256 0.14 -7.83 6.08
N PHE A 257 -0.53 -7.30 7.12
CA PHE A 257 0.13 -6.66 8.24
C PHE A 257 1.11 -7.61 8.93
N THR A 258 0.63 -8.78 9.37
CA THR A 258 1.44 -9.72 10.16
C THR A 258 2.68 -10.21 9.40
N GLN A 259 2.56 -10.41 8.07
CA GLN A 259 3.69 -10.83 7.25
C GLN A 259 4.67 -9.69 6.97
N ALA A 260 4.19 -8.47 6.76
CA ALA A 260 5.03 -7.29 6.57
C ALA A 260 5.90 -6.99 7.81
N LYS A 261 5.41 -7.31 9.01
CA LYS A 261 6.09 -7.03 10.29
C LYS A 261 7.02 -8.13 10.79
N ARG A 262 7.10 -9.28 10.10
CA ARG A 262 7.81 -10.46 10.63
C ARG A 262 9.29 -10.20 10.94
N GLU A 263 10.03 -9.67 9.97
CA GLU A 263 11.48 -9.44 10.13
C GLU A 263 11.77 -8.32 11.14
N GLU A 264 10.94 -7.27 11.15
CA GLU A 264 10.99 -6.18 12.11
C GLU A 264 10.80 -6.68 13.54
N LEU A 265 9.80 -7.54 13.77
CA LEU A 265 9.54 -8.16 15.06
C LEU A 265 10.69 -9.06 15.53
N LYS A 266 11.37 -9.79 14.61
CA LYS A 266 12.57 -10.55 14.96
C LYS A 266 13.68 -9.64 15.51
N GLY A 267 13.89 -8.48 14.89
CA GLY A 267 14.84 -7.47 15.37
C GLY A 267 14.43 -6.90 16.73
N ILE A 268 13.20 -6.41 16.86
CA ILE A 268 12.68 -5.75 18.07
C ILE A 268 12.72 -6.66 19.30
N TYR A 269 12.45 -7.95 19.13
CA TYR A 269 12.39 -8.90 20.24
C TYR A 269 13.70 -9.64 20.49
N SER A 270 14.76 -9.40 19.71
CA SER A 270 16.05 -10.09 19.84
C SER A 270 16.60 -10.10 21.28
N GLU A 271 16.58 -8.94 21.94
CA GLU A 271 17.00 -8.73 23.34
C GLU A 271 15.83 -8.70 24.33
N ALA A 272 14.66 -9.25 23.99
CA ALA A 272 13.51 -9.32 24.89
C ALA A 272 13.57 -10.54 25.81
N ASP A 273 12.94 -10.41 26.99
CA ASP A 273 12.78 -11.53 27.90
C ASP A 273 12.05 -12.68 27.21
N ARG A 274 12.42 -13.91 27.58
CA ARG A 274 11.85 -15.11 26.94
C ARG A 274 10.33 -15.17 27.04
N LYS A 275 9.76 -14.64 28.12
CA LYS A 275 8.30 -14.55 28.30
C LYS A 275 7.63 -13.70 27.21
N ASP A 276 8.23 -12.57 26.86
CA ASP A 276 7.68 -11.65 25.87
C ASP A 276 7.83 -12.22 24.46
N LYS A 277 9.00 -12.81 24.16
CA LYS A 277 9.22 -13.57 22.92
C LYS A 277 8.16 -14.66 22.73
N VAL A 278 7.86 -15.44 23.78
CA VAL A 278 6.84 -16.51 23.71
C VAL A 278 5.45 -15.93 23.48
N THR A 279 5.12 -14.82 24.12
CA THR A 279 3.81 -14.15 23.99
C THR A 279 3.58 -13.65 22.56
N VAL A 280 4.55 -12.95 21.98
CA VAL A 280 4.41 -12.43 20.61
C VAL A 280 4.36 -13.58 19.60
N VAL A 281 5.21 -14.60 19.73
CA VAL A 281 5.22 -15.76 18.81
C VAL A 281 3.89 -16.52 18.85
N ASN A 282 3.32 -16.75 20.03
CA ASN A 282 2.01 -17.39 20.15
C ASN A 282 0.90 -16.57 19.50
N THR A 283 0.98 -15.24 19.59
CA THR A 283 0.04 -14.32 18.92
C THR A 283 0.16 -14.44 17.41
N LEU A 284 1.39 -14.32 16.87
CA LEU A 284 1.66 -14.40 15.43
C LEU A 284 1.24 -15.76 14.84
N LYS A 285 1.49 -16.87 15.53
CA LYS A 285 1.05 -18.21 15.11
C LYS A 285 -0.47 -18.36 15.04
N ARG A 286 -1.22 -17.62 15.86
CA ARG A 286 -2.69 -17.60 15.80
C ARG A 286 -3.19 -16.75 14.63
N LEU A 287 -2.51 -15.64 14.35
CA LEU A 287 -2.86 -14.72 13.26
C LEU A 287 -2.52 -15.28 11.88
N ASP A 288 -1.35 -15.90 11.74
CA ASP A 288 -0.88 -16.53 10.49
C ASP A 288 -0.29 -17.93 10.78
N PRO A 289 -1.15 -18.95 10.94
CA PRO A 289 -0.70 -20.31 11.21
C PRO A 289 0.22 -20.88 10.13
N ALA A 290 0.05 -20.47 8.86
CA ALA A 290 0.79 -21.00 7.73
C ALA A 290 2.28 -20.63 7.77
N ASN A 291 2.63 -19.53 8.42
CA ASN A 291 4.03 -19.09 8.60
C ASN A 291 4.57 -19.35 10.02
N SER A 292 3.94 -20.23 10.79
CA SER A 292 4.32 -20.53 12.19
C SER A 292 5.80 -20.87 12.41
N SER A 293 6.43 -21.59 11.47
CA SER A 293 7.85 -21.94 11.54
C SER A 293 8.75 -20.71 11.47
N LYS A 294 8.40 -19.72 10.64
CA LYS A 294 9.17 -18.48 10.49
C LYS A 294 9.05 -17.60 11.74
N TYR A 295 7.88 -17.56 12.37
CA TYR A 295 7.71 -16.84 13.65
C TYR A 295 8.47 -17.50 14.80
N GLN A 296 8.74 -18.79 14.73
CA GLN A 296 9.52 -19.49 15.76
C GLN A 296 10.95 -18.95 15.87
N GLU A 297 11.51 -18.42 14.78
CA GLU A 297 12.85 -17.82 14.74
C GLU A 297 13.01 -16.60 15.65
N ILE A 298 11.91 -16.00 16.14
CA ILE A 298 11.95 -14.91 17.13
C ILE A 298 12.39 -15.43 18.52
N LEU A 299 12.20 -16.73 18.80
CA LEU A 299 12.59 -17.37 20.06
C LEU A 299 14.06 -17.75 20.15
N GLU A 300 14.74 -17.70 19.01
CA GLU A 300 16.20 -17.84 18.89
C GLU A 300 16.89 -16.56 19.40
#